data_AF-A0A2K0T2U7-F1
#
_entry.id   AF-A0A2K0T2U7-F1
#
_cell.length_a   1.000
_cell.length_b   1.000
_cell.length_c   1.000
_cell.angle_alpha   90.00
_cell.angle_beta   90.00
_cell.angle_gamma   90.00
#
_symmetry.space_group_name_H-M   'P 1'
#
loop_
_entity.id
_entity.type
_entity.pdbx_description
1 polymer ?
#
loop_
_entity_poly.entity_id
_entity_poly.type
_entity_poly.pdbx_seq_one_letter_code
_entity_poly.pdbx_strand_id
1 'polypeptide(L)'
;MAHDYRLAPSPKGFICLNEVLFGAHLQPAMASLFRAKLPSNALFRKVALEGHRFTGQEAVDEGIADALAPGGLEDALKFVAEKQLLEKPKKGVYGTIKREIYKDLVKELSGAGLEVEEARFKEDMRKEAERKEFGKVWVEQWRKEKAKL
;
A
#
# COMPACT_ATOMS: atom_id res chain seq x y z
N MET A 1 -2.02 -6.35 -3.86
CA MET A 1 -2.23 -5.09 -4.63
C MET A 1 -1.43 -4.98 -5.93
N ALA A 2 -0.48 -5.89 -6.22
CA ALA A 2 0.33 -5.84 -7.45
C ALA A 2 -0.37 -6.36 -8.73
N HIS A 3 -1.61 -6.84 -8.61
CA HIS A 3 -2.40 -7.36 -9.73
C HIS A 3 -2.94 -6.20 -10.61
N ASP A 4 -3.19 -6.47 -11.88
CA ASP A 4 -3.84 -5.49 -12.78
C ASP A 4 -5.31 -5.32 -12.46
N TYR A 5 -6.00 -6.45 -12.28
CA TYR A 5 -7.39 -6.54 -11.86
C TYR A 5 -7.48 -7.28 -10.53
N ARG A 6 -8.46 -6.90 -9.70
CA ARG A 6 -8.65 -7.41 -8.34
C ARG A 6 -10.12 -7.74 -8.15
N LEU A 7 -10.41 -8.96 -7.74
CA LEU A 7 -11.76 -9.34 -7.32
C LEU A 7 -11.79 -9.50 -5.80
N ALA A 8 -12.73 -8.84 -5.15
CA ALA A 8 -12.86 -8.87 -3.71
C ALA A 8 -13.69 -10.09 -3.26
N PRO A 9 -13.29 -10.76 -2.17
CA PRO A 9 -14.06 -11.87 -1.63
C PRO A 9 -15.37 -11.36 -1.03
N SER A 10 -16.42 -12.17 -1.09
CA SER A 10 -17.73 -11.89 -0.49
C SER A 10 -18.42 -13.20 -0.08
N PRO A 11 -19.21 -13.25 1.00
CA PRO A 11 -19.47 -12.17 1.96
C PRO A 11 -18.41 -12.08 3.08
N LYS A 12 -17.42 -12.98 3.07
CA LYS A 12 -16.39 -13.06 4.11
C LYS A 12 -15.03 -12.59 3.60
N GLY A 13 -14.26 -12.00 4.50
CA GLY A 13 -12.92 -11.47 4.21
C GLY A 13 -12.88 -9.95 4.19
N PHE A 14 -11.70 -9.41 4.44
CA PHE A 14 -11.45 -7.98 4.43
C PHE A 14 -10.21 -7.67 3.62
N ILE A 15 -10.16 -6.46 3.05
CA ILE A 15 -8.95 -5.88 2.45
C ILE A 15 -8.50 -4.76 3.38
N CYS A 16 -7.27 -4.81 3.89
CA CYS A 16 -6.73 -3.80 4.80
C CYS A 16 -5.20 -3.76 4.81
N LEU A 17 -4.66 -2.68 5.36
CA LEU A 17 -3.24 -2.49 5.72
C LEU A 17 -3.21 -2.10 7.20
N ASN A 18 -2.97 -3.05 8.10
CA ASN A 18 -3.16 -2.88 9.54
C ASN A 18 -1.86 -2.61 10.33
N GLU A 19 -0.77 -2.32 9.65
CA GLU A 19 0.59 -2.11 10.16
C GLU A 19 0.63 -1.08 11.30
N VAL A 20 -0.12 0.01 11.14
CA VAL A 20 -0.26 1.06 12.16
C VAL A 20 -0.83 0.54 13.49
N LEU A 21 -1.68 -0.49 13.45
CA LEU A 21 -2.32 -1.05 14.64
C LEU A 21 -1.39 -1.96 15.45
N PHE A 22 -0.32 -2.47 14.86
CA PHE A 22 0.66 -3.34 15.53
C PHE A 22 2.08 -2.77 15.52
N GLY A 23 2.24 -1.49 15.16
CA GLY A 23 3.53 -0.78 15.24
C GLY A 23 4.54 -1.19 14.17
N ALA A 24 4.09 -1.78 13.06
CA ALA A 24 4.95 -2.02 11.92
C ALA A 24 5.03 -0.81 10.99
N HIS A 25 6.15 -0.71 10.27
CA HIS A 25 6.35 0.36 9.32
C HIS A 25 5.86 -0.04 7.93
N LEU A 26 5.18 0.89 7.28
CA LEU A 26 4.88 0.82 5.85
C LEU A 26 6.18 0.95 5.05
N GLN A 27 6.68 -0.18 4.53
CA GLN A 27 7.94 -0.23 3.77
C GLN A 27 7.84 0.61 2.48
N PRO A 28 8.97 1.18 1.98
CA PRO A 28 8.97 2.04 0.79
C PRO A 28 8.29 1.38 -0.39
N ALA A 29 8.71 0.16 -0.76
CA ALA A 29 8.15 -0.56 -1.90
C ALA A 29 6.63 -0.76 -1.80
N MET A 30 6.14 -1.01 -0.58
CA MET A 30 4.71 -1.13 -0.32
C MET A 30 4.01 0.22 -0.47
N ALA A 31 4.57 1.30 0.11
CA ALA A 31 4.03 2.64 -0.04
C ALA A 31 3.91 3.08 -1.51
N SER A 32 4.94 2.85 -2.32
CA SER A 32 4.96 3.15 -3.75
C SER A 32 3.86 2.39 -4.49
N LEU A 33 3.72 1.08 -4.19
CA LEU A 33 2.68 0.25 -4.80
C LEU A 33 1.27 0.74 -4.45
N PHE A 34 0.98 1.02 -3.18
CA PHE A 34 -0.34 1.49 -2.78
C PHE A 34 -0.65 2.87 -3.34
N ARG A 35 0.33 3.78 -3.37
CA ARG A 35 0.19 5.11 -3.99
C ARG A 35 -0.17 5.03 -5.47
N ALA A 36 0.43 4.08 -6.19
CA ALA A 36 0.16 3.87 -7.62
C ALA A 36 -1.16 3.13 -7.91
N LYS A 37 -1.67 2.33 -6.97
CA LYS A 37 -2.79 1.39 -7.21
C LYS A 37 -4.09 1.76 -6.49
N LEU A 38 -4.06 2.75 -5.60
CA LEU A 38 -5.25 3.29 -4.96
C LEU A 38 -5.75 4.53 -5.73
N PRO A 39 -7.07 4.67 -5.93
CA PRO A 39 -7.66 5.80 -6.66
C PRO A 39 -7.33 7.20 -6.12
N SER A 40 -7.01 7.35 -4.83
CA SER A 40 -6.74 8.67 -4.25
C SER A 40 -5.84 8.62 -3.01
N ASN A 41 -5.19 9.76 -2.73
CA ASN A 41 -4.44 9.95 -1.49
C ASN A 41 -5.33 9.91 -0.24
N ALA A 42 -6.59 10.33 -0.35
CA ALA A 42 -7.56 10.26 0.76
C ALA A 42 -7.83 8.81 1.15
N LEU A 43 -8.06 7.95 0.15
CA LEU A 43 -8.23 6.52 0.37
C LEU A 43 -6.95 5.86 0.90
N PHE A 44 -5.77 6.27 0.38
CA PHE A 44 -4.51 5.76 0.89
C PHE A 44 -4.31 6.07 2.37
N ARG A 45 -4.67 7.28 2.83
CA ARG A 45 -4.66 7.62 4.25
C ARG A 45 -5.60 6.72 5.07
N LYS A 46 -6.83 6.49 4.60
CA LYS A 46 -7.82 5.61 5.25
C LYS A 46 -7.30 4.17 5.36
N VAL A 47 -6.62 3.68 4.32
CA VAL A 47 -5.99 2.36 4.33
C VAL A 47 -4.82 2.31 5.31
N ALA A 48 -3.86 3.23 5.22
CA ALA A 48 -2.57 3.10 5.89
C ALA A 48 -2.47 3.72 7.30
N LEU A 49 -3.15 4.84 7.54
CA LEU A 49 -3.09 5.54 8.84
C LEU A 49 -4.24 5.16 9.77
N GLU A 50 -5.38 4.72 9.23
CA GLU A 50 -6.55 4.33 10.03
C GLU A 50 -6.63 2.80 10.20
N GLY A 51 -5.88 2.02 9.42
CA GLY A 51 -5.91 0.56 9.48
C GLY A 51 -7.28 -0.04 9.13
N HIS A 52 -8.07 0.67 8.31
CA HIS A 52 -9.46 0.36 8.06
C HIS A 52 -9.63 -1.01 7.36
N ARG A 53 -10.63 -1.77 7.81
CA ARG A 53 -10.99 -3.08 7.26
C ARG A 53 -12.15 -2.94 6.29
N PHE A 54 -11.85 -2.90 5.00
CA PHE A 54 -12.86 -2.83 3.95
C PHE A 54 -13.48 -4.20 3.74
N THR A 55 -14.80 -4.28 3.82
CA THR A 55 -15.57 -5.41 3.28
C THR A 55 -15.37 -5.52 1.77
N GLY A 56 -15.75 -6.66 1.18
CA GLY A 56 -15.65 -6.82 -0.27
C GLY A 56 -16.43 -5.76 -1.04
N GLN A 57 -17.63 -5.39 -0.57
CA GLN A 57 -18.46 -4.38 -1.22
C GLN A 57 -17.82 -2.99 -1.12
N GLU A 58 -17.39 -2.57 0.08
CA GLU A 58 -16.70 -1.29 0.25
C GLU A 58 -15.42 -1.21 -0.61
N ALA A 59 -14.68 -2.31 -0.73
CA ALA A 59 -13.50 -2.34 -1.58
C ALA A 59 -13.83 -2.11 -3.07
N VAL A 60 -14.98 -2.58 -3.55
CA VAL A 60 -15.43 -2.30 -4.93
C VAL A 60 -15.91 -0.85 -5.05
N ASP A 61 -16.71 -0.38 -4.10
CA ASP A 61 -17.27 0.98 -4.11
C ASP A 61 -16.18 2.06 -4.07
N GLU A 62 -15.11 1.82 -3.31
CA GLU A 62 -13.94 2.72 -3.18
C GLU A 62 -12.90 2.50 -4.31
N GLY A 63 -13.12 1.56 -5.23
CA GLY A 63 -12.21 1.26 -6.36
C GLY A 63 -10.91 0.56 -5.97
N ILE A 64 -10.87 -0.09 -4.81
CA ILE A 64 -9.77 -0.99 -4.39
C ILE A 64 -9.84 -2.31 -5.16
N ALA A 65 -11.05 -2.76 -5.49
CA ALA A 65 -11.33 -3.95 -6.31
C ALA A 65 -12.24 -3.59 -7.49
N ASP A 66 -12.17 -4.39 -8.55
CA ASP A 66 -12.90 -4.18 -9.80
C ASP A 66 -14.30 -4.82 -9.78
N ALA A 67 -14.47 -5.92 -9.03
CA ALA A 67 -15.76 -6.54 -8.75
C ALA A 67 -15.68 -7.48 -7.54
N LEU A 68 -16.83 -8.03 -7.15
CA LEU A 68 -16.92 -9.11 -6.17
C LEU A 68 -16.70 -10.48 -6.83
N ALA A 69 -16.21 -11.44 -6.06
CA ALA A 69 -16.12 -12.85 -6.43
C ALA A 69 -16.65 -13.78 -5.32
N PRO A 70 -17.96 -13.80 -5.02
CA PRO A 70 -18.54 -14.72 -4.05
C PRO A 70 -18.38 -16.20 -4.43
N GLY A 71 -18.33 -16.51 -5.72
CA GLY A 71 -18.02 -17.82 -6.28
C GLY A 71 -16.52 -18.05 -6.48
N GLY A 72 -15.64 -17.12 -6.10
CA GLY A 72 -14.19 -17.31 -6.17
C GLY A 72 -13.65 -17.48 -7.60
N LEU A 73 -13.16 -18.68 -7.93
CA LEU A 73 -12.46 -18.95 -9.19
C LEU A 73 -13.40 -18.82 -10.40
N GLU A 74 -14.62 -19.31 -10.28
CA GLU A 74 -15.64 -19.27 -11.33
C GLU A 74 -15.94 -17.83 -11.75
N ASP A 75 -16.09 -16.92 -10.78
CA ASP A 75 -16.28 -15.50 -11.03
C ASP A 75 -15.04 -14.86 -11.64
N ALA A 76 -13.84 -15.28 -11.22
CA ALA A 76 -12.59 -14.80 -11.81
C ALA A 76 -12.46 -15.20 -13.29
N LEU A 77 -12.79 -16.45 -13.63
CA LEU A 77 -12.78 -16.93 -15.02
C LEU A 77 -13.83 -16.20 -15.87
N LYS A 78 -15.02 -15.96 -15.31
CA LYS A 78 -16.06 -15.17 -15.96
C LYS A 78 -15.58 -13.73 -16.23
N PHE A 79 -14.99 -13.08 -15.24
CA PHE A 79 -14.43 -11.73 -15.39
C PHE A 79 -13.34 -11.66 -16.48
N VAL A 80 -12.45 -12.66 -16.53
CA VAL A 80 -11.42 -12.78 -17.58
C VAL A 80 -12.05 -12.87 -18.97
N ALA A 81 -13.11 -13.68 -19.12
CA ALA A 81 -13.83 -13.83 -20.38
C ALA A 81 -14.54 -12.54 -20.80
N GLU A 82 -15.30 -11.91 -19.88
CA GLU A 82 -16.05 -10.67 -20.14
C GLU A 82 -15.14 -9.50 -20.54
N LYS A 83 -13.99 -9.36 -19.88
CA LYS A 83 -12.99 -8.33 -20.21
C LYS A 83 -12.11 -8.72 -21.41
N GLN A 84 -12.28 -9.94 -21.95
CA GLN A 84 -11.50 -10.50 -23.06
C GLN A 84 -9.99 -10.43 -22.79
N LEU A 85 -9.55 -10.72 -21.57
CA LEU A 85 -8.15 -10.51 -21.14
C LEU A 85 -7.16 -11.41 -21.88
N LEU A 86 -7.62 -12.51 -22.48
CA LEU A 86 -6.81 -13.40 -23.32
C LEU A 86 -6.60 -12.84 -24.75
N GLU A 87 -7.48 -11.95 -25.20
CA GLU A 87 -7.41 -11.35 -26.55
C GLU A 87 -6.50 -10.12 -26.58
N LYS A 88 -6.53 -9.29 -25.52
CA LYS A 88 -5.77 -8.05 -25.43
C LYS A 88 -4.24 -8.21 -25.66
N PRO A 89 -3.56 -9.28 -25.17
CA PRO A 89 -2.12 -9.41 -25.35
C PRO A 89 -1.68 -9.96 -26.71
N LYS A 90 -2.58 -10.42 -27.59
CA LYS A 90 -2.22 -11.10 -28.85
C LYS A 90 -1.32 -10.29 -29.78
N LYS A 91 -1.43 -8.96 -29.76
CA LYS A 91 -0.59 -8.06 -30.57
C LYS A 91 0.78 -7.73 -29.94
N GLY A 92 1.10 -8.32 -28.79
CA GLY A 92 2.40 -8.15 -28.12
C GLY A 92 2.64 -6.83 -27.40
N VAL A 93 1.68 -5.88 -27.43
CA VAL A 93 1.86 -4.52 -26.85
C VAL A 93 1.36 -4.38 -25.40
N TYR A 94 0.71 -5.39 -24.85
CA TYR A 94 0.07 -5.27 -23.52
C TYR A 94 1.08 -4.96 -22.41
N GLY A 95 2.23 -5.64 -22.43
CA GLY A 95 3.29 -5.45 -21.45
C GLY A 95 3.97 -4.08 -21.56
N THR A 96 4.16 -3.56 -22.77
CA THR A 96 4.76 -2.23 -22.98
C THR A 96 3.83 -1.11 -22.55
N ILE A 97 2.54 -1.22 -22.86
CA ILE A 97 1.51 -0.28 -22.37
C ILE A 97 1.46 -0.30 -20.84
N LYS A 98 1.40 -1.48 -20.22
CA LYS A 98 1.41 -1.62 -18.76
C LYS A 98 2.67 -1.01 -18.14
N ARG A 99 3.84 -1.23 -18.75
CA ARG A 99 5.10 -0.65 -18.27
C ARG A 99 5.07 0.88 -18.32
N GLU A 100 4.48 1.47 -19.35
CA GLU A 100 4.34 2.93 -19.45
C GLU A 100 3.37 3.49 -18.40
N ILE A 101 2.22 2.83 -18.17
CA ILE A 101 1.26 3.21 -17.10
C ILE A 101 1.96 3.28 -15.74
N TYR A 102 2.85 2.33 -15.45
CA TYR A 102 3.53 2.21 -14.18
C TYR A 102 5.02 2.60 -14.24
N LYS A 103 5.43 3.46 -15.17
CA LYS A 103 6.87 3.73 -15.39
C LYS A 103 7.58 4.25 -14.15
N ASP A 104 6.93 5.14 -13.40
CA ASP A 104 7.51 5.74 -12.20
C ASP A 104 7.59 4.71 -11.06
N LEU A 105 6.54 3.92 -10.88
CA LEU A 105 6.54 2.80 -9.94
C LEU A 105 7.64 1.79 -10.28
N VAL A 106 7.79 1.41 -11.55
CA VAL A 106 8.83 0.46 -11.98
C VAL A 106 10.22 1.05 -11.77
N LYS A 107 10.42 2.33 -12.05
CA LYS A 107 11.69 3.02 -11.77
C LYS A 107 12.01 2.98 -10.28
N GLU A 108 11.04 3.33 -9.44
CA GLU A 108 11.17 3.37 -7.98
C GLU A 108 11.41 1.98 -7.38
N LEU A 109 10.78 0.93 -7.92
CA LEU A 109 10.94 -0.46 -7.46
C LEU A 109 12.07 -1.22 -8.14
N SER A 110 12.78 -0.63 -9.11
CA SER A 110 13.91 -1.27 -9.78
C SER A 110 15.19 -1.07 -8.98
N GLY A 111 16.12 -2.05 -9.02
CA GLY A 111 17.35 -2.14 -8.22
C GLY A 111 17.86 -0.83 -7.61
N ALA A 112 18.43 0.05 -8.43
CA ALA A 112 18.98 1.32 -7.95
C ALA A 112 17.95 2.27 -7.32
N GLY A 113 16.72 2.33 -7.85
CA GLY A 113 15.64 3.14 -7.26
C GLY A 113 15.21 2.61 -5.90
N LEU A 114 15.07 1.29 -5.78
CA LEU A 114 14.67 0.66 -4.54
C LEU A 114 15.75 0.82 -3.46
N GLU A 115 17.02 0.62 -3.82
CA GLU A 115 18.16 0.82 -2.91
C GLU A 115 18.21 2.25 -2.35
N VAL A 116 17.95 3.27 -3.18
CA VAL A 116 17.88 4.67 -2.76
C VAL A 116 16.73 4.89 -1.77
N GLU A 117 15.54 4.37 -2.08
CA GLU A 117 14.35 4.52 -1.23
C GLU A 117 14.48 3.79 0.11
N GLU A 118 15.11 2.61 0.11
CA GLU A 118 15.42 1.85 1.32
C GLU A 118 16.47 2.55 2.18
N ALA A 119 17.52 3.11 1.56
CA ALA A 119 18.54 3.86 2.29
C ALA A 119 17.95 5.13 2.94
N ARG A 120 17.14 5.90 2.21
CA ARG A 120 16.40 7.04 2.76
C ARG A 120 15.51 6.61 3.93
N PHE A 121 14.75 5.54 3.75
CA PHE A 121 13.84 5.04 4.78
C PHE A 121 14.57 4.62 6.06
N LYS A 122 15.70 3.92 5.95
CA LYS A 122 16.55 3.58 7.11
C LYS A 122 17.06 4.82 7.83
N GLU A 123 17.44 5.85 7.08
CA GLU A 123 17.90 7.12 7.64
C GLU A 123 16.78 7.88 8.36
N ASP A 124 15.57 7.93 7.79
CA ASP A 124 14.40 8.55 8.45
C ASP A 124 14.06 7.82 9.75
N MET A 125 14.11 6.49 9.74
CA MET A 125 13.93 5.65 10.92
C MET A 125 14.96 5.92 12.00
N ARG A 126 16.24 6.09 11.62
CA ARG A 126 17.32 6.45 12.54
C ARG A 126 17.07 7.82 13.19
N LYS A 127 16.74 8.83 12.39
CA LYS A 127 16.44 10.19 12.87
C LYS A 127 15.26 10.21 13.84
N GLU A 128 14.20 9.47 13.54
CA GLU A 128 13.04 9.39 14.44
C GLU A 128 13.38 8.67 15.76
N ALA A 129 14.24 7.65 15.73
CA ALA A 129 14.75 7.02 16.95
C ALA A 129 15.59 7.98 17.79
N GLU A 130 16.54 8.70 17.17
CA GLU A 130 17.36 9.73 17.83
C GLU A 130 16.49 10.83 18.45
N ARG A 131 15.45 11.29 17.73
CA ARG A 131 14.49 12.28 18.23
C ARG A 131 13.72 11.80 19.45
N LYS A 132 13.25 10.54 19.45
CA LYS A 132 12.54 9.94 20.59
C LYS A 132 13.43 9.84 21.82
N GLU A 133 14.68 9.39 21.64
CA GLU A 133 15.65 9.31 22.73
C GLU A 133 15.99 10.71 23.29
N PHE A 134 16.24 11.68 22.41
CA PHE A 134 16.47 13.07 22.83
C PHE A 134 15.29 13.62 23.64
N GLY A 135 14.07 13.46 23.14
CA GLY A 135 12.86 13.92 23.82
C GLY A 135 12.68 13.28 25.20
N LYS A 136 12.97 11.98 25.33
CA LYS A 136 12.94 11.27 26.61
C LYS A 136 13.93 11.86 27.61
N VAL A 137 15.20 12.01 27.20
CA VAL A 137 16.26 12.59 28.04
C VAL A 137 15.91 14.02 28.46
N TRP A 138 15.40 14.84 27.53
CA TRP A 138 14.99 16.21 27.79
C TRP A 138 13.87 16.29 28.83
N VAL A 139 12.83 15.46 28.71
CA VAL A 139 11.73 15.40 29.70
C VAL A 139 12.25 14.99 31.08
N GLU A 140 13.17 14.02 31.15
CA GLU A 140 13.77 13.59 32.43
C GLU A 140 14.57 14.70 33.10
N GLN A 141 15.37 15.46 32.34
CA GLN A 141 16.12 16.61 32.86
C GLN A 141 15.18 17.72 33.35
N TRP A 142 14.18 18.09 32.54
CA TRP A 142 13.20 19.11 32.90
C TRP A 142 12.44 18.77 34.19
N ARG A 143 12.04 17.50 34.37
CA ARG A 143 11.40 17.03 35.61
C ARG A 143 12.33 17.14 36.84
N LYS A 144 13.62 16.81 36.68
CA LYS A 144 14.62 16.92 37.76
C LYS A 144 14.87 18.37 38.18
N GLU A 145 14.85 19.30 37.24
CA GLU A 145 15.01 20.73 37.52
C GLU A 145 13.78 21.32 38.23
N LYS A 146 12.57 20.95 37.77
CA LYS A 146 11.32 21.36 38.42
C LYS A 146 11.16 20.82 39.84
N ALA A 147 11.66 19.62 40.13
CA ALA A 147 11.62 19.03 41.48
C ALA A 147 12.60 19.67 42.46
N LYS A 148 13.53 20.52 41.99
CA LYS A 148 14.47 21.27 42.82
C LYS A 148 14.00 22.69 43.17
N LEU A 149 12.87 23.13 42.60
CA LEU A 149 12.18 24.39 42.90
C LEU A 149 11.00 24.13 43.84
#